data_AF-A0A0H4TJL1-F1
#
_entry.id   AF-A0A0H4TJL1-F1
#
_cell.length_a   1.000
_cell.length_b   1.000
_cell.length_c   1.000
_cell.angle_alpha   90.00
_cell.angle_beta   90.00
_cell.angle_gamma   90.00
#
_symmetry.space_group_name_H-M   'P 1'
#
loop_
_entity.id
_entity.type
_entity.pdbx_description
1 polymer ?
#
loop_
_entity_poly.entity_id
_entity_poly.type
_entity_poly.pdbx_seq_one_letter_code
_entity_poly.pdbx_strand_id
1 'polypeptide(L)'
;MLNLIQDVLESDEKSDLRHFTSQLKTAEPRYLLRNEILAAFNEYCTNHKKSEYFYHSSHLGKLIYYTQEIILEDESLCLIIRPKIAAKRAFRLFEDLRAQEVTPEELLNIRDRFVNRYNPKVGEVLQLDFQPFYDYSPVIRDPKNIGKGVRFLNRYLSSKLFQDPEHWLESLYGFLKVRHFQGNQLLINERIHNHQQLSEQVKLALEFVSDRPDSESYDKFRFKLQEMGFEAGWGNTASRVRETLAMLDELIDEPDDGALEQFLSRIPMIFRIVLVSVHGWFGQEGVLGRPDTGGQVVYVLDQAKSLEKQLQENLTLAGLNIQPKVIILTRLIPNNDGTRCNERLEKVNGTENAWILRVPFREFNPKVTQDWISRFEIWPYLETYAIDAEKELLGEFQGRPDLIVGNYSDGNL
;
A
#
# COMPACT_ATOMS: atom_id res chain seq x y z
N MET A 1 3.51 27.98 -13.82
CA MET A 1 2.52 27.50 -12.82
C MET A 1 1.19 28.08 -13.26
N LEU A 2 0.13 27.29 -13.44
CA LEU A 2 -1.16 27.83 -13.88
C LEU A 2 -1.74 28.65 -12.73
N ASN A 3 -1.74 29.99 -12.86
CA ASN A 3 -2.36 30.89 -11.91
C ASN A 3 -3.81 31.14 -12.36
N LEU A 4 -4.60 30.07 -12.42
CA LEU A 4 -5.94 30.06 -13.04
C LEU A 4 -6.86 31.18 -12.56
N ILE A 5 -6.78 31.56 -11.28
CA ILE A 5 -7.56 32.68 -10.74
C ILE A 5 -7.00 34.00 -11.28
N GLN A 6 -5.69 34.21 -11.21
CA GLN A 6 -5.06 35.44 -11.67
C GLN A 6 -5.30 35.67 -13.16
N ASP A 7 -5.26 34.61 -13.98
CA ASP A 7 -5.53 34.68 -15.41
C ASP A 7 -6.97 35.20 -15.69
N VAL A 8 -7.94 34.86 -14.85
CA VAL A 8 -9.31 35.40 -14.93
C VAL A 8 -9.36 36.84 -14.42
N LEU A 9 -8.69 37.15 -13.32
CA LEU A 9 -8.72 38.49 -12.70
C LEU A 9 -8.03 39.57 -13.55
N GLU A 10 -7.00 39.20 -14.30
CA GLU A 10 -6.24 40.07 -15.21
C GLU A 10 -6.89 40.21 -16.59
N SER A 11 -7.87 39.38 -16.92
CA SER A 11 -8.60 39.43 -18.20
C SER A 11 -9.95 40.15 -18.10
N ASP A 12 -10.58 40.38 -19.25
CA ASP A 12 -11.93 40.94 -19.34
C ASP A 12 -13.00 39.98 -18.78
N GLU A 13 -12.65 38.72 -18.51
CA GLU A 13 -13.54 37.69 -17.97
C GLU A 13 -13.82 37.87 -16.46
N LYS A 14 -13.15 38.82 -15.79
CA LYS A 14 -13.41 39.14 -14.37
C LYS A 14 -14.84 39.58 -14.09
N SER A 15 -15.51 40.23 -15.05
CA SER A 15 -16.93 40.57 -14.92
C SER A 15 -17.79 39.32 -14.97
N ASP A 16 -17.44 38.36 -15.82
CA ASP A 16 -18.14 37.08 -15.91
C ASP A 16 -17.97 36.26 -14.63
N LEU A 17 -16.79 36.27 -14.03
CA LEU A 17 -16.56 35.69 -12.72
C LEU A 17 -17.44 36.33 -11.64
N ARG A 18 -17.58 37.66 -11.61
CA ARG A 18 -18.52 38.35 -10.68
C ARG A 18 -19.97 37.94 -10.90
N HIS A 19 -20.43 37.90 -12.15
CA HIS A 19 -21.80 37.51 -12.45
C HIS A 19 -22.07 36.05 -12.08
N PHE A 20 -21.14 35.16 -12.41
CA PHE A 20 -21.26 33.74 -12.06
C PHE A 20 -21.29 33.53 -10.53
N THR A 21 -20.39 34.19 -9.80
CA THR A 21 -20.35 34.10 -8.33
C THR A 21 -21.61 34.69 -7.67
N SER A 22 -22.17 35.78 -8.22
CA SER A 22 -23.46 36.31 -7.78
C SER A 22 -24.61 35.32 -8.02
N GLN A 23 -24.63 34.63 -9.17
CA GLN A 23 -25.63 33.58 -9.45
C GLN A 23 -25.52 32.43 -8.43
N LEU A 24 -24.29 32.00 -8.13
CA LEU A 24 -24.06 30.95 -7.12
C LEU A 24 -24.56 31.35 -5.73
N LYS A 25 -24.33 32.60 -5.30
CA LYS A 25 -24.82 33.08 -3.98
C LYS A 25 -26.34 33.02 -3.82
N THR A 26 -27.08 33.12 -4.92
CA THR A 26 -28.56 33.04 -4.92
C THR A 26 -29.11 31.63 -5.06
N ALA A 27 -28.25 30.64 -5.34
CA ALA A 27 -28.64 29.25 -5.58
C ALA A 27 -28.36 28.38 -4.35
N GLU A 28 -29.15 27.31 -4.21
CA GLU A 28 -28.83 26.19 -3.32
C GLU A 28 -28.32 24.99 -4.15
N PRO A 29 -27.37 24.18 -3.64
CA PRO A 29 -26.76 24.22 -2.31
C PRO A 29 -25.55 25.18 -2.18
N ARG A 30 -25.22 25.59 -0.95
CA ARG A 30 -24.05 26.45 -0.65
C ARG A 30 -22.70 25.72 -0.66
N TYR A 31 -22.70 24.39 -0.70
CA TYR A 31 -21.52 23.57 -0.93
C TYR A 31 -21.75 22.83 -2.24
N LEU A 32 -20.97 23.19 -3.26
CA LEU A 32 -21.06 22.58 -4.58
C LEU A 32 -19.89 21.64 -4.81
N LEU A 33 -20.21 20.42 -5.20
CA LEU A 33 -19.29 19.45 -5.75
C LEU A 33 -19.13 19.66 -7.25
N ARG A 34 -18.12 19.03 -7.83
CA ARG A 34 -17.75 19.17 -9.25
C ARG A 34 -18.92 19.15 -10.24
N ASN A 35 -19.84 18.19 -10.12
CA ASN A 35 -20.95 18.07 -11.07
C ASN A 35 -21.93 19.25 -10.96
N GLU A 36 -22.17 19.73 -9.73
CA GLU A 36 -23.04 20.88 -9.46
C GLU A 36 -22.39 22.18 -9.96
N ILE A 37 -21.07 22.32 -9.78
CA ILE A 37 -20.30 23.44 -10.33
C ILE A 37 -20.43 23.51 -11.85
N LEU A 38 -20.23 22.38 -12.54
CA LEU A 38 -20.31 22.31 -14.00
C LEU A 38 -21.74 22.58 -14.49
N ALA A 39 -22.75 22.06 -13.79
CA ALA A 39 -24.16 22.34 -14.11
C ALA A 39 -24.48 23.83 -13.97
N ALA A 40 -24.10 24.46 -12.85
CA ALA A 40 -24.30 25.88 -12.62
C ALA A 40 -23.58 26.74 -13.65
N PHE A 41 -22.35 26.37 -14.04
CA PHE A 41 -21.59 27.10 -15.05
C PHE A 41 -22.19 26.95 -16.45
N ASN A 42 -22.72 25.77 -16.79
CA ASN A 42 -23.43 25.54 -18.03
C ASN A 42 -24.72 26.37 -18.12
N GLU A 43 -25.47 26.44 -17.02
CA GLU A 43 -26.66 27.29 -16.90
C GLU A 43 -26.31 28.78 -17.08
N TYR A 44 -25.26 29.24 -16.40
CA TYR A 44 -24.73 30.61 -16.56
C TYR A 44 -24.39 30.91 -18.03
N CYS A 45 -23.66 30.00 -18.69
CA CYS A 45 -23.27 30.15 -20.09
C CYS A 45 -24.49 30.19 -21.02
N THR A 46 -25.51 29.36 -20.76
CA THR A 46 -26.75 29.33 -21.53
C THR A 46 -27.53 30.64 -21.39
N ASN A 47 -27.71 31.10 -20.14
CA ASN A 47 -28.46 32.32 -19.84
C ASN A 47 -27.80 33.59 -20.42
N HIS A 48 -26.47 33.62 -20.44
CA HIS A 48 -25.69 34.76 -20.98
C HIS A 48 -25.26 34.57 -22.43
N LYS A 49 -25.76 33.53 -23.13
CA LYS A 49 -25.45 33.21 -24.53
C LYS A 49 -23.94 33.16 -24.82
N LYS A 50 -23.17 32.59 -23.89
CA LYS A 50 -21.72 32.41 -24.05
C LYS A 50 -21.45 31.33 -25.10
N SER A 51 -20.36 31.48 -25.84
CA SER A 51 -19.95 30.52 -26.87
C SER A 51 -19.42 29.21 -26.27
N GLU A 52 -19.40 28.13 -27.04
CA GLU A 52 -18.74 26.88 -26.63
C GLU A 52 -17.25 27.09 -26.33
N TYR A 53 -16.60 28.00 -27.07
CA TYR A 53 -15.23 28.41 -26.79
C TYR A 53 -15.09 28.97 -25.38
N PHE A 54 -16.05 29.80 -24.94
CA PHE A 54 -16.04 30.35 -23.58
C PHE A 54 -16.13 29.23 -22.54
N TYR A 55 -17.04 28.27 -22.72
CA TYR A 55 -17.20 27.18 -21.77
C TYR A 55 -15.95 26.29 -21.64
N HIS A 56 -15.31 25.94 -22.76
CA HIS A 56 -14.21 24.97 -22.76
C HIS A 56 -12.80 25.57 -22.67
N SER A 57 -12.59 26.80 -23.17
CA SER A 57 -11.25 27.31 -23.46
C SER A 57 -10.92 28.67 -22.85
N SER A 58 -11.92 29.44 -22.40
CA SER A 58 -11.70 30.72 -21.70
C SER A 58 -10.93 30.54 -20.40
N HIS A 59 -10.42 31.63 -19.83
CA HIS A 59 -9.75 31.59 -18.53
C HIS A 59 -10.72 31.12 -17.44
N LEU A 60 -11.96 31.61 -17.45
CA LEU A 60 -13.01 31.23 -16.51
C LEU A 60 -13.42 29.78 -16.73
N GLY A 61 -13.62 29.35 -17.98
CA GLY A 61 -13.92 27.96 -18.31
C GLY A 61 -12.83 27.00 -17.81
N LYS A 62 -11.55 27.36 -17.97
CA LYS A 62 -10.41 26.61 -17.41
C LYS A 62 -10.42 26.61 -15.89
N LEU A 63 -10.65 27.76 -15.25
CA LEU A 63 -10.74 27.85 -13.79
C LEU A 63 -11.82 26.91 -13.25
N ILE A 64 -13.03 26.96 -13.82
CA ILE A 64 -14.15 26.09 -13.44
C ILE A 64 -13.82 24.62 -13.70
N TYR A 65 -13.25 24.28 -14.85
CA TYR A 65 -12.87 22.91 -15.18
C TYR A 65 -11.92 22.26 -14.15
N TYR A 66 -10.98 23.05 -13.62
CA TYR A 66 -10.04 22.58 -12.60
C TYR A 66 -10.54 22.72 -11.16
N THR A 67 -11.63 23.44 -10.92
CA THR A 67 -12.26 23.57 -9.59
C THR A 67 -12.99 22.27 -9.25
N GLN A 68 -12.68 21.69 -8.09
CA GLN A 68 -13.28 20.45 -7.60
C GLN A 68 -14.47 20.70 -6.68
N GLU A 69 -14.38 21.77 -5.87
CA GLU A 69 -15.37 22.12 -4.87
C GLU A 69 -15.47 23.65 -4.76
N ILE A 70 -16.68 24.16 -4.49
CA ILE A 70 -16.93 25.56 -4.15
C ILE A 70 -17.72 25.57 -2.84
N ILE A 71 -17.24 26.32 -1.85
CA ILE A 71 -17.95 26.54 -0.58
C ILE A 71 -18.30 28.02 -0.51
N LEU A 72 -19.60 28.33 -0.47
CA LEU A 72 -20.10 29.70 -0.39
C LEU A 72 -20.16 30.15 1.08
N GLU A 73 -19.31 31.10 1.46
CA GLU A 73 -19.41 31.87 2.71
C GLU A 73 -20.31 33.09 2.47
N ASP A 74 -20.62 33.88 3.51
CA ASP A 74 -21.56 35.01 3.36
C ASP A 74 -20.96 36.14 2.51
N GLU A 75 -19.71 36.52 2.79
CA GLU A 75 -19.01 37.63 2.12
C GLU A 75 -17.91 37.16 1.15
N SER A 76 -17.75 35.85 0.98
CA SER A 76 -16.73 35.27 0.10
C SER A 76 -17.13 33.89 -0.39
N LEU A 77 -16.33 33.30 -1.26
CA LEU A 77 -16.42 31.89 -1.58
C LEU A 77 -15.03 31.27 -1.59
N CYS A 78 -14.96 30.00 -1.22
CA CYS A 78 -13.74 29.21 -1.23
C CYS A 78 -13.74 28.29 -2.45
N LEU A 79 -12.74 28.44 -3.32
CA LEU A 79 -12.48 27.60 -4.50
C LEU A 79 -11.42 26.56 -4.15
N ILE A 80 -11.74 25.27 -4.30
CA ILE A 80 -10.75 24.19 -4.18
C ILE A 80 -10.35 23.76 -5.58
N ILE A 81 -9.12 24.08 -5.99
CA ILE A 81 -8.64 23.92 -7.36
C ILE A 81 -7.60 22.79 -7.42
N ARG A 82 -7.75 21.91 -8.42
CA ARG A 82 -6.82 20.80 -8.68
C ARG A 82 -6.27 20.88 -10.11
N PRO A 83 -5.28 21.76 -10.39
CA PRO A 83 -4.73 21.93 -11.73
C PRO A 83 -3.86 20.75 -12.18
N LYS A 84 -3.32 19.97 -11.23
CA LYS A 84 -2.49 18.80 -11.50
C LYS A 84 -2.89 17.63 -10.60
N ILE A 85 -2.55 16.42 -11.02
CA ILE A 85 -2.71 15.22 -10.18
C ILE A 85 -1.96 15.42 -8.86
N ALA A 86 -2.60 15.05 -7.75
CA ALA A 86 -2.08 15.16 -6.38
C ALA A 86 -1.69 16.59 -5.92
N ALA A 87 -2.05 17.64 -6.66
CA ALA A 87 -1.82 19.03 -6.26
C ALA A 87 -3.17 19.75 -6.13
N LYS A 88 -3.59 20.00 -4.90
CA LYS A 88 -4.78 20.81 -4.58
C LYS A 88 -4.34 22.10 -3.91
N ARG A 89 -4.99 23.20 -4.25
CA ARG A 89 -4.85 24.51 -3.58
C ARG A 89 -6.23 25.07 -3.33
N ALA A 90 -6.41 25.72 -2.19
CA ALA A 90 -7.65 26.38 -1.84
C ALA A 90 -7.45 27.90 -1.87
N PHE A 91 -8.45 28.62 -2.37
CA PHE A 91 -8.42 30.07 -2.45
C PHE A 91 -9.75 30.66 -2.01
N ARG A 92 -9.71 31.69 -1.18
CA ARG A 92 -10.86 32.52 -0.84
C ARG A 92 -10.93 33.68 -1.81
N LEU A 93 -12.06 33.82 -2.49
CA LEU A 93 -12.39 34.94 -3.38
C LEU A 93 -13.41 35.85 -2.71
N PHE A 94 -13.04 37.11 -2.50
CA PHE A 94 -13.88 38.14 -1.89
C PHE A 94 -14.71 38.87 -2.97
N GLU A 95 -15.73 39.63 -2.55
CA GLU A 95 -16.62 40.38 -3.47
C GLU A 95 -15.87 41.42 -4.33
N ASP A 96 -14.80 41.99 -3.79
CA ASP A 96 -13.93 42.92 -4.50
C ASP A 96 -12.99 42.23 -5.53
N LEU A 97 -13.12 40.91 -5.68
CA LEU A 97 -12.27 40.03 -6.50
C LEU A 97 -10.83 39.87 -6.03
N ARG A 98 -10.51 40.20 -4.77
CA ARG A 98 -9.23 39.76 -4.19
C ARG A 98 -9.30 38.25 -3.95
N ALA A 99 -8.22 37.57 -4.31
CA ALA A 99 -8.05 36.14 -4.04
C ALA A 99 -6.92 35.95 -3.03
N GLN A 100 -7.17 35.17 -1.98
CA GLN A 100 -6.20 34.80 -0.96
C GLN A 100 -6.07 33.28 -0.90
N GLU A 101 -4.85 32.75 -0.85
CA GLU A 101 -4.63 31.32 -0.63
C GLU A 101 -5.04 30.93 0.80
N VAL A 102 -5.74 29.81 0.91
CA VAL A 102 -6.30 29.28 2.15
C VAL A 102 -5.46 28.10 2.61
N THR A 103 -5.03 28.11 3.87
CA THR A 103 -4.26 27.00 4.43
C THR A 103 -5.14 25.75 4.62
N PRO A 104 -4.56 24.54 4.75
CA PRO A 104 -5.34 23.35 5.08
C PRO A 104 -6.18 23.52 6.36
N GLU A 105 -5.62 24.16 7.39
CA GLU A 105 -6.31 24.44 8.66
C GLU A 105 -7.51 25.39 8.45
N GLU A 106 -7.31 26.50 7.73
CA GLU A 106 -8.39 27.43 7.43
C GLU A 106 -9.49 26.77 6.60
N LEU A 107 -9.13 25.90 5.64
CA LEU A 107 -10.11 25.16 4.84
C LEU A 107 -10.94 24.19 5.69
N LEU A 108 -10.31 23.49 6.65
CA LEU A 108 -11.02 22.63 7.59
C LEU A 108 -11.95 23.46 8.48
N ASN A 109 -11.50 24.62 8.97
CA ASN A 109 -12.33 25.54 9.74
C ASN A 109 -13.56 26.05 8.95
N ILE A 110 -13.41 26.32 7.65
CA ILE A 110 -14.53 26.67 6.76
C ILE A 110 -15.55 25.52 6.69
N ARG A 111 -15.08 24.27 6.56
CA ARG A 111 -15.95 23.09 6.55
C ARG A 111 -16.65 22.86 7.88
N ASP A 112 -15.96 23.07 9.00
CA ASP A 112 -16.55 22.97 10.33
C ASP A 112 -17.63 24.04 10.56
N ARG A 113 -17.43 25.26 10.04
CA ARG A 113 -18.46 26.31 10.05
C ARG A 113 -19.70 25.88 9.27
N PHE A 114 -19.50 25.26 8.11
CA PHE A 114 -20.60 24.81 7.25
C PHE A 114 -21.53 23.80 7.94
N VAL A 115 -21.00 22.95 8.84
CA VAL A 115 -21.78 21.98 9.61
C VAL A 115 -22.11 22.45 11.04
N ASN A 116 -21.92 23.74 11.35
CA ASN A 116 -22.13 24.34 12.68
C ASN A 116 -21.32 23.66 13.81
N ARG A 117 -20.09 23.22 13.51
CA ARG A 117 -19.16 22.58 14.46
C ARG A 117 -17.89 23.39 14.73
N TYR A 118 -17.71 24.53 14.08
CA TYR A 118 -16.61 25.44 14.39
C TYR A 118 -16.82 26.10 15.76
N ASN A 119 -16.00 25.72 16.75
CA ASN A 119 -16.11 26.25 18.09
C ASN A 119 -14.73 26.52 18.73
N PRO A 120 -14.06 27.62 18.35
CA PRO A 120 -12.72 27.95 18.83
C PRO A 120 -12.67 28.28 20.33
N LYS A 121 -13.83 28.47 20.99
CA LYS A 121 -13.91 28.86 22.40
C LYS A 121 -13.93 27.67 23.37
N VAL A 122 -14.27 26.48 22.90
CA VAL A 122 -14.39 25.28 23.75
C VAL A 122 -13.07 24.55 23.93
N GLY A 123 -12.12 24.75 23.00
CA GLY A 123 -10.79 24.17 23.04
C GLY A 123 -10.29 23.90 21.63
N GLU A 124 -9.00 23.58 21.51
CA GLU A 124 -8.41 23.15 20.25
C GLU A 124 -8.90 21.73 19.90
N VAL A 125 -9.25 21.52 18.63
CA VAL A 125 -9.57 20.19 18.09
C VAL A 125 -8.26 19.44 17.86
N LEU A 126 -8.26 18.11 18.06
CA LEU A 126 -7.10 17.28 17.72
C LEU A 126 -6.76 17.43 16.22
N GLN A 127 -5.58 17.98 15.94
CA GLN A 127 -5.05 18.09 14.59
C GLN A 127 -4.11 16.91 14.31
N LEU A 128 -4.41 16.15 13.26
CA LEU A 128 -3.56 15.06 12.80
C LEU A 128 -2.72 15.53 11.61
N ASP A 129 -1.47 15.93 11.89
CA ASP A 129 -0.48 16.26 10.85
C ASP A 129 0.58 15.17 10.77
N PHE A 130 0.56 14.42 9.68
CA PHE A 130 1.54 13.37 9.39
C PHE A 130 2.77 13.88 8.65
N GLN A 131 2.75 15.10 8.09
CA GLN A 131 3.84 15.60 7.25
C GLN A 131 5.21 15.61 7.94
N PRO A 132 5.35 16.06 9.21
CA PRO A 132 6.65 16.07 9.91
C PRO A 132 7.26 14.68 10.08
N PHE A 133 6.44 13.63 10.13
CA PHE A 133 6.93 12.25 10.26
C PHE A 133 7.60 11.72 8.99
N TYR A 134 7.41 12.40 7.84
CA TYR A 134 7.95 12.01 6.54
C TYR A 134 9.08 12.93 6.05
N ASP A 135 9.55 13.88 6.84
CA ASP A 135 10.60 14.85 6.42
C ASP A 135 11.91 14.18 5.96
N TYR A 136 12.22 13.00 6.50
CA TYR A 136 13.39 12.21 6.13
C TYR A 136 13.12 11.16 5.05
N SER A 137 11.87 11.03 4.60
CA SER A 137 11.48 10.10 3.54
C SER A 137 11.73 10.70 2.16
N PRO A 138 12.06 9.89 1.15
CA PRO A 138 12.28 10.39 -0.19
C PRO A 138 10.94 10.84 -0.81
N VAL A 139 10.92 12.03 -1.44
CA VAL A 139 9.70 12.66 -1.94
C VAL A 139 9.52 12.47 -3.45
N ILE A 140 8.35 11.97 -3.86
CA ILE A 140 7.97 11.86 -5.27
C ILE A 140 7.47 13.21 -5.78
N ARG A 141 8.25 13.86 -6.66
CA ARG A 141 7.91 15.18 -7.22
C ARG A 141 7.02 15.13 -8.48
N ASP A 142 7.18 14.11 -9.31
CA ASP A 142 6.40 13.94 -10.55
C ASP A 142 5.22 12.98 -10.32
N PRO A 143 3.96 13.43 -10.51
CA PRO A 143 2.77 12.58 -10.38
C PRO A 143 2.79 11.31 -11.24
N LYS A 144 3.56 11.27 -12.34
CA LYS A 144 3.72 10.07 -13.19
C LYS A 144 4.36 8.87 -12.47
N ASN A 145 4.96 9.11 -11.30
CA ASN A 145 5.58 8.09 -10.46
C ASN A 145 4.68 7.65 -9.29
N ILE A 146 3.47 8.21 -9.15
CA ILE A 146 2.48 7.71 -8.19
C ILE A 146 2.16 6.24 -8.52
N GLY A 147 2.18 5.37 -7.51
CA GLY A 147 2.02 3.93 -7.67
C GLY A 147 3.29 3.16 -8.03
N LYS A 148 4.45 3.83 -8.20
CA LYS A 148 5.75 3.21 -8.51
C LYS A 148 6.75 3.34 -7.34
N GLY A 149 6.24 3.22 -6.12
CA GLY A 149 7.00 3.48 -4.89
C GLY A 149 8.24 2.61 -4.74
N VAL A 150 8.14 1.30 -5.02
CA VAL A 150 9.28 0.36 -4.92
C VAL A 150 10.44 0.76 -5.84
N ARG A 151 10.16 1.15 -7.09
CA ARG A 151 11.19 1.60 -8.03
C ARG A 151 11.88 2.87 -7.54
N PHE A 152 11.12 3.78 -6.95
CA PHE A 152 11.67 5.01 -6.38
C PHE A 152 12.51 4.72 -5.13
N LEU A 153 12.08 3.77 -4.29
CA LEU A 153 12.84 3.29 -3.14
C LEU A 153 14.14 2.60 -3.57
N ASN A 154 14.10 1.73 -4.59
CA ASN A 154 15.31 1.08 -5.13
C ASN A 154 16.34 2.11 -5.61
N ARG A 155 15.89 3.16 -6.32
CA ARG A 155 16.76 4.28 -6.73
C ARG A 155 17.31 5.08 -5.56
N TYR A 156 16.46 5.34 -4.56
CA TYR A 156 16.89 6.05 -3.36
C TYR A 156 17.93 5.23 -2.58
N LEU A 157 17.67 3.94 -2.37
CA LEU A 157 18.59 3.01 -1.75
C LEU A 157 19.89 2.96 -2.54
N SER A 158 19.86 2.67 -3.86
CA SER A 158 21.03 2.71 -4.75
C SER A 158 21.84 3.99 -4.62
N SER A 159 21.20 5.16 -4.62
CA SER A 159 21.89 6.45 -4.42
C SER A 159 22.57 6.57 -3.05
N LYS A 160 22.03 5.93 -2.01
CA LYS A 160 22.65 5.83 -0.69
C LYS A 160 23.80 4.84 -0.69
N LEU A 161 23.70 3.74 -1.44
CA LEU A 161 24.80 2.77 -1.63
C LEU A 161 26.03 3.47 -2.21
N PHE A 162 25.86 4.36 -3.19
CA PHE A 162 26.96 5.14 -3.77
C PHE A 162 27.56 6.17 -2.81
N GLN A 163 26.78 6.70 -1.86
CA GLN A 163 27.24 7.74 -0.92
C GLN A 163 28.06 7.15 0.23
N ASP A 164 27.70 5.95 0.70
CA ASP A 164 28.38 5.25 1.79
C ASP A 164 28.43 3.72 1.52
N PRO A 165 29.37 3.28 0.67
CA PRO A 165 29.47 1.88 0.27
C PRO A 165 29.79 0.94 1.44
N GLU A 166 30.63 1.37 2.39
CA GLU A 166 31.03 0.52 3.52
C GLU A 166 29.85 0.22 4.45
N HIS A 167 29.08 1.25 4.84
CA HIS A 167 27.92 1.05 5.70
C HIS A 167 26.85 0.17 5.03
N TRP A 168 26.69 0.31 3.72
CA TRP A 168 25.81 -0.56 2.97
C TRP A 168 26.30 -2.00 2.96
N LEU A 169 27.53 -2.27 2.52
CA LEU A 169 28.03 -3.65 2.44
C LEU A 169 27.92 -4.38 3.79
N GLU A 170 28.13 -3.67 4.89
CA GLU A 170 27.92 -4.21 6.23
C GLU A 170 26.43 -4.54 6.51
N SER A 171 25.51 -3.67 6.08
CA SER A 171 24.07 -3.92 6.16
C SER A 171 23.61 -5.08 5.26
N LEU A 172 24.19 -5.24 4.05
CA LEU A 172 23.93 -6.37 3.15
C LEU A 172 24.37 -7.68 3.82
N TYR A 173 25.60 -7.69 4.35
CA TYR A 173 26.13 -8.81 5.10
C TYR A 173 25.22 -9.17 6.28
N GLY A 174 24.84 -8.18 7.10
CA GLY A 174 23.92 -8.37 8.22
C GLY A 174 22.56 -8.93 7.78
N PHE A 175 22.02 -8.43 6.67
CA PHE A 175 20.77 -8.89 6.07
C PHE A 175 20.83 -10.36 5.63
N LEU A 176 21.93 -10.78 5.01
CA LEU A 176 22.14 -12.16 4.57
C LEU A 176 22.37 -13.11 5.76
N LYS A 177 23.12 -12.65 6.77
CA LYS A 177 23.49 -13.44 7.96
C LYS A 177 22.30 -13.78 8.85
N VAL A 178 21.37 -12.85 9.07
CA VAL A 178 20.27 -13.03 10.03
C VAL A 178 19.24 -14.09 9.56
N ARG A 179 19.28 -14.51 8.30
CA ARG A 179 18.25 -15.38 7.70
C ARG A 179 18.27 -16.80 8.26
N HIS A 180 17.19 -17.13 8.96
CA HIS A 180 16.93 -18.47 9.46
C HIS A 180 15.50 -18.88 9.13
N PHE A 181 15.29 -20.16 8.91
CA PHE A 181 13.97 -20.77 8.84
C PHE A 181 13.91 -22.02 9.70
N GLN A 182 13.01 -22.04 10.70
CA GLN A 182 12.84 -23.15 11.65
C GLN A 182 14.16 -23.64 12.30
N GLY A 183 15.06 -22.70 12.62
CA GLY A 183 16.36 -23.01 13.23
C GLY A 183 17.46 -23.41 12.24
N ASN A 184 17.16 -23.56 10.96
CA ASN A 184 18.18 -23.76 9.92
C ASN A 184 18.68 -22.41 9.40
N GLN A 185 19.99 -22.23 9.39
CA GLN A 185 20.65 -21.08 8.75
C GLN A 185 20.40 -21.12 7.24
N LEU A 186 20.13 -19.96 6.65
CA LEU A 186 20.01 -19.78 5.20
C LEU A 186 21.09 -18.80 4.70
N LEU A 187 21.37 -18.85 3.41
CA LEU A 187 22.29 -17.96 2.69
C LEU A 187 23.74 -18.02 3.17
N ILE A 188 24.13 -17.31 4.22
CA ILE A 188 25.52 -17.29 4.71
C ILE A 188 25.59 -17.76 6.16
N ASN A 189 26.66 -18.46 6.54
CA ASN A 189 26.89 -18.92 7.90
C ASN A 189 28.04 -18.17 8.60
N GLU A 190 28.33 -18.57 9.84
CA GLU A 190 29.33 -17.92 10.70
C GLU A 190 30.79 -18.02 10.21
N ARG A 191 31.08 -18.73 9.12
CA ARG A 191 32.42 -18.76 8.51
C ARG A 191 32.76 -17.45 7.79
N ILE A 192 31.75 -16.69 7.37
CA ILE A 192 31.92 -15.36 6.79
C ILE A 192 31.70 -14.34 7.90
N HIS A 193 32.75 -13.63 8.31
CA HIS A 193 32.72 -12.78 9.49
C HIS A 193 32.41 -11.30 9.21
N ASN A 194 32.56 -10.85 7.96
CA ASN A 194 32.34 -9.47 7.55
C ASN A 194 32.11 -9.36 6.04
N HIS A 195 31.78 -8.15 5.57
CA HIS A 195 31.53 -7.89 4.16
C HIS A 195 32.74 -8.11 3.23
N GLN A 196 33.98 -7.90 3.72
CA GLN A 196 35.20 -8.13 2.93
C GLN A 196 35.39 -9.62 2.63
N GLN A 197 35.26 -10.46 3.66
CA GLN A 197 35.28 -11.91 3.50
C GLN A 197 34.13 -12.42 2.65
N LEU A 198 32.95 -11.77 2.71
CA LEU A 198 31.83 -12.11 1.85
C LEU A 198 32.22 -11.95 0.37
N SER A 199 32.81 -10.80 -0.01
CA SER A 199 33.27 -10.56 -1.39
C SER A 199 34.29 -11.62 -1.84
N GLU A 200 35.30 -11.92 -1.00
CA GLU A 200 36.30 -12.94 -1.32
C GLU A 200 35.69 -14.34 -1.49
N GLN A 201 34.80 -14.74 -0.57
CA GLN A 201 34.17 -16.06 -0.63
C GLN A 201 33.20 -16.19 -1.80
N VAL A 202 32.51 -15.11 -2.20
CA VAL A 202 31.64 -15.11 -3.39
C VAL A 202 32.45 -15.44 -4.64
N LYS A 203 33.62 -14.82 -4.81
CA LYS A 203 34.51 -15.07 -5.96
C LYS A 203 34.99 -16.52 -6.01
N LEU A 204 35.43 -17.06 -4.87
CA LEU A 204 35.82 -18.47 -4.77
C LEU A 204 34.65 -19.42 -5.05
N ALA A 205 33.46 -19.12 -4.53
CA ALA A 205 32.27 -19.93 -4.75
C ALA A 205 31.83 -19.91 -6.22
N LEU A 206 31.95 -18.76 -6.89
CA LEU A 206 31.69 -18.62 -8.32
C LEU A 206 32.64 -19.48 -9.15
N GLU A 207 33.94 -19.47 -8.88
CA GLU A 207 34.91 -20.36 -9.55
C GLU A 207 34.52 -21.83 -9.34
N PHE A 208 34.27 -22.23 -8.09
CA PHE A 208 33.91 -23.60 -7.75
C PHE A 208 32.64 -24.12 -8.43
N VAL A 209 31.61 -23.28 -8.54
CA VAL A 209 30.33 -23.64 -9.17
C VAL A 209 30.41 -23.53 -10.70
N SER A 210 31.28 -22.68 -11.25
CA SER A 210 31.48 -22.56 -12.71
C SER A 210 32.10 -23.81 -13.33
N ASP A 211 32.88 -24.57 -12.58
CA ASP A 211 33.44 -25.86 -13.02
C ASP A 211 32.43 -27.02 -13.07
N ARG A 212 31.15 -26.76 -12.73
CA ARG A 212 30.11 -27.79 -12.60
C ARG A 212 29.15 -27.81 -13.78
N PRO A 213 28.55 -28.97 -14.09
CA PRO A 213 27.45 -29.04 -15.04
C PRO A 213 26.27 -28.18 -14.58
N ASP A 214 25.71 -27.36 -15.48
CA ASP A 214 24.64 -26.41 -15.17
C ASP A 214 23.41 -27.04 -14.48
N SER A 215 23.08 -28.29 -14.83
CA SER A 215 21.94 -29.05 -14.29
C SER A 215 22.29 -29.84 -13.03
N GLU A 216 23.51 -29.76 -12.52
CA GLU A 216 23.89 -30.44 -11.28
C GLU A 216 23.08 -29.89 -10.11
N SER A 217 22.38 -30.79 -9.39
CA SER A 217 21.58 -30.42 -8.22
C SER A 217 22.45 -29.89 -7.07
N TYR A 218 21.96 -28.85 -6.40
CA TYR A 218 22.57 -28.26 -5.20
C TYR A 218 22.98 -29.31 -4.16
N ASP A 219 22.15 -30.36 -3.96
CA ASP A 219 22.43 -31.41 -2.98
C ASP A 219 23.76 -32.13 -3.16
N LYS A 220 24.29 -32.18 -4.39
CA LYS A 220 25.55 -32.86 -4.70
C LYS A 220 26.78 -32.07 -4.27
N PHE A 221 26.68 -30.74 -4.20
CA PHE A 221 27.82 -29.87 -3.90
C PHE A 221 27.60 -28.97 -2.67
N ARG A 222 26.45 -29.07 -2.00
CA ARG A 222 26.08 -28.26 -0.82
C ARG A 222 27.15 -28.25 0.28
N PHE A 223 27.74 -29.40 0.62
CA PHE A 223 28.70 -29.47 1.71
C PHE A 223 29.96 -28.67 1.43
N LYS A 224 30.40 -28.67 0.17
CA LYS A 224 31.56 -27.88 -0.23
C LYS A 224 31.25 -26.39 -0.21
N LEU A 225 30.05 -25.99 -0.64
CA LEU A 225 29.60 -24.61 -0.57
C LEU A 225 29.45 -24.12 0.90
N GLN A 226 28.97 -24.99 1.78
CA GLN A 226 28.87 -24.73 3.23
C GLN A 226 30.24 -24.51 3.89
N GLU A 227 31.27 -25.26 3.48
CA GLU A 227 32.65 -25.04 3.93
C GLU A 227 33.17 -23.65 3.55
N MET A 228 32.70 -23.09 2.43
CA MET A 228 33.01 -21.74 1.94
C MET A 228 32.12 -20.68 2.60
N GLY A 229 31.18 -21.09 3.44
CA GLY A 229 30.32 -20.21 4.21
C GLY A 229 28.93 -19.96 3.64
N PHE A 230 28.54 -20.68 2.58
CA PHE A 230 27.23 -20.53 1.93
C PHE A 230 26.31 -21.71 2.24
N GLU A 231 25.16 -21.40 2.83
CA GLU A 231 24.06 -22.32 3.11
C GLU A 231 23.05 -22.38 1.96
N ALA A 232 21.97 -23.15 2.13
CA ALA A 232 20.91 -23.24 1.12
C ALA A 232 20.19 -21.90 0.91
N GLY A 233 19.65 -21.69 -0.29
CA GLY A 233 18.89 -20.48 -0.66
C GLY A 233 19.40 -19.74 -1.90
N TRP A 234 20.58 -20.10 -2.41
CA TRP A 234 21.18 -19.48 -3.61
C TRP A 234 20.67 -20.07 -4.93
N GLY A 235 20.13 -21.29 -4.90
CA GLY A 235 19.71 -21.98 -6.11
C GLY A 235 19.55 -23.48 -5.93
N ASN A 236 18.72 -24.09 -6.77
CA ASN A 236 18.52 -25.54 -6.81
C ASN A 236 19.51 -26.28 -7.74
N THR A 237 20.13 -25.58 -8.67
CA THR A 237 21.14 -26.12 -9.59
C THR A 237 22.42 -25.30 -9.58
N ALA A 238 23.52 -25.86 -10.08
CA ALA A 238 24.78 -25.14 -10.24
C ALA A 238 24.62 -23.84 -11.04
N SER A 239 23.90 -23.87 -12.18
CA SER A 239 23.64 -22.64 -12.95
C SER A 239 22.92 -21.59 -12.13
N ARG A 240 21.90 -21.98 -11.36
CA ARG A 240 21.09 -21.05 -10.58
C ARG A 240 21.88 -20.45 -9.41
N VAL A 241 22.69 -21.25 -8.74
CA VAL A 241 23.60 -20.79 -7.68
C VAL A 241 24.59 -19.79 -8.26
N ARG A 242 25.19 -20.12 -9.40
CA ARG A 242 26.14 -19.23 -10.10
C ARG A 242 25.49 -17.89 -10.49
N GLU A 243 24.29 -17.92 -11.07
CA GLU A 243 23.54 -16.70 -11.41
C GLU A 243 23.30 -15.80 -10.19
N THR A 244 22.85 -16.38 -9.07
CA THR A 244 22.52 -15.61 -7.86
C THR A 244 23.76 -15.07 -7.17
N LEU A 245 24.85 -15.85 -7.12
CA LEU A 245 26.14 -15.38 -6.60
C LEU A 245 26.75 -14.30 -7.51
N ALA A 246 26.59 -14.39 -8.83
CA ALA A 246 27.07 -13.37 -9.76
C ALA A 246 26.30 -12.05 -9.58
N MET A 247 24.98 -12.10 -9.34
CA MET A 247 24.19 -10.92 -8.98
C MET A 247 24.67 -10.28 -7.67
N LEU A 248 25.09 -11.10 -6.69
CA LEU A 248 25.66 -10.59 -5.44
C LEU A 248 27.04 -9.94 -5.68
N ASP A 249 27.90 -10.58 -6.47
CA ASP A 249 29.23 -10.04 -6.82
C ASP A 249 29.10 -8.70 -7.54
N GLU A 250 28.22 -8.62 -8.54
CA GLU A 250 27.89 -7.37 -9.25
C GLU A 250 27.36 -6.31 -8.29
N LEU A 251 26.46 -6.67 -7.36
CA LEU A 251 25.91 -5.73 -6.38
C LEU A 251 26.97 -5.23 -5.38
N ILE A 252 27.97 -6.06 -5.05
CA ILE A 252 29.08 -5.69 -4.16
C ILE A 252 30.05 -4.73 -4.87
N ASP A 253 30.37 -5.01 -6.13
CA ASP A 253 31.36 -4.25 -6.90
C ASP A 253 30.76 -2.95 -7.51
N GLU A 254 29.56 -3.00 -8.11
CA GLU A 254 28.88 -1.88 -8.77
C GLU A 254 27.36 -1.81 -8.44
N PRO A 255 26.96 -1.18 -7.33
CA PRO A 255 25.57 -1.20 -6.88
C PRO A 255 24.65 -0.25 -7.68
N ASP A 256 23.70 -0.78 -8.45
CA ASP A 256 22.64 0.03 -9.10
C ASP A 256 21.20 -0.37 -8.70
N ASP A 257 20.19 0.42 -9.13
CA ASP A 257 18.79 0.18 -8.77
C ASP A 257 18.21 -1.10 -9.38
N GLY A 258 18.68 -1.48 -10.56
CA GLY A 258 18.30 -2.70 -11.26
C GLY A 258 18.96 -3.95 -10.64
N ALA A 259 20.25 -3.90 -10.35
CA ALA A 259 21.01 -4.98 -9.72
C ALA A 259 20.42 -5.32 -8.34
N LEU A 260 20.13 -4.30 -7.52
CA LEU A 260 19.49 -4.49 -6.22
C LEU A 260 18.11 -5.14 -6.33
N GLU A 261 17.27 -4.67 -7.26
CA GLU A 261 15.93 -5.23 -7.48
C GLU A 261 15.99 -6.69 -7.92
N GLN A 262 16.87 -7.00 -8.88
CA GLN A 262 17.07 -8.35 -9.38
C GLN A 262 17.57 -9.27 -8.26
N PHE A 263 18.58 -8.87 -7.51
CA PHE A 263 19.11 -9.66 -6.41
C PHE A 263 18.06 -9.92 -5.33
N LEU A 264 17.38 -8.88 -4.82
CA LEU A 264 16.37 -9.04 -3.78
C LEU A 264 15.18 -9.91 -4.24
N SER A 265 14.85 -9.90 -5.54
CA SER A 265 13.81 -10.78 -6.10
C SER A 265 14.18 -12.27 -6.09
N ARG A 266 15.49 -12.61 -6.03
CA ARG A 266 15.98 -13.99 -5.96
C ARG A 266 16.03 -14.54 -4.55
N ILE A 267 16.18 -13.68 -3.54
CA ILE A 267 16.43 -14.12 -2.17
C ILE A 267 15.14 -14.65 -1.52
N PRO A 268 15.15 -15.88 -0.98
CA PRO A 268 13.99 -16.44 -0.29
C PRO A 268 13.80 -15.76 1.07
N MET A 269 12.86 -14.81 1.13
CA MET A 269 12.57 -14.03 2.34
C MET A 269 11.23 -14.39 3.02
N ILE A 270 10.29 -14.94 2.26
CA ILE A 270 8.90 -15.12 2.66
C ILE A 270 8.55 -16.59 2.54
N PHE A 271 8.01 -17.18 3.61
CA PHE A 271 7.59 -18.57 3.66
C PHE A 271 6.17 -18.72 4.23
N ARG A 272 5.78 -17.79 5.10
CA ARG A 272 4.52 -17.77 5.85
C ARG A 272 3.81 -16.45 5.62
N ILE A 273 2.63 -16.49 5.01
CA ILE A 273 1.83 -15.30 4.70
C ILE A 273 0.50 -15.36 5.44
N VAL A 274 0.09 -14.25 6.04
CA VAL A 274 -1.27 -14.02 6.54
C VAL A 274 -1.98 -13.02 5.67
N LEU A 275 -3.19 -13.38 5.21
CA LEU A 275 -4.14 -12.46 4.58
C LEU A 275 -5.28 -12.23 5.58
N VAL A 276 -5.43 -11.02 6.10
CA VAL A 276 -6.44 -10.70 7.13
C VAL A 276 -7.69 -10.15 6.45
N SER A 277 -8.84 -10.76 6.68
CA SER A 277 -10.15 -10.33 6.15
C SER A 277 -11.25 -10.70 7.15
N VAL A 278 -11.52 -9.85 8.12
CA VAL A 278 -12.29 -10.21 9.33
C VAL A 278 -13.81 -10.25 9.08
N HIS A 279 -14.38 -9.19 8.50
CA HIS A 279 -15.83 -9.08 8.31
C HIS A 279 -16.40 -10.02 7.23
N GLY A 280 -17.74 -10.09 7.23
CA GLY A 280 -18.51 -10.82 6.23
C GLY A 280 -18.55 -12.33 6.47
N TRP A 281 -19.20 -13.03 5.55
CA TRP A 281 -19.24 -14.49 5.52
C TRP A 281 -18.09 -15.00 4.66
N PHE A 282 -16.92 -15.19 5.24
CA PHE A 282 -15.77 -15.68 4.48
C PHE A 282 -15.78 -17.21 4.38
N GLY A 283 -15.82 -17.72 3.15
CA GLY A 283 -15.85 -19.15 2.84
C GLY A 283 -15.83 -19.40 1.34
N GLN A 284 -15.75 -20.66 0.92
CA GLN A 284 -15.64 -21.03 -0.50
C GLN A 284 -16.98 -21.33 -1.17
N GLU A 285 -18.01 -21.68 -0.40
CA GLU A 285 -19.32 -22.10 -0.90
C GLU A 285 -20.45 -21.48 -0.08
N GLY A 286 -21.57 -21.15 -0.73
CA GLY A 286 -22.79 -20.68 -0.06
C GLY A 286 -22.71 -19.28 0.58
N VAL A 287 -21.64 -18.51 0.31
CA VAL A 287 -21.40 -17.21 0.94
C VAL A 287 -21.58 -15.98 0.02
N LEU A 288 -21.39 -16.13 -1.29
CA LEU A 288 -21.46 -15.00 -2.22
C LEU A 288 -22.88 -14.42 -2.28
N GLY A 289 -22.98 -13.09 -2.21
CA GLY A 289 -24.26 -12.38 -2.19
C GLY A 289 -24.85 -12.19 -0.79
N ARG A 290 -24.23 -12.75 0.26
CA ARG A 290 -24.59 -12.45 1.65
C ARG A 290 -24.14 -11.04 2.07
N PRO A 291 -24.74 -10.47 3.14
CA PRO A 291 -24.34 -9.17 3.66
C PRO A 291 -22.83 -9.06 3.93
N ASP A 292 -22.24 -7.98 3.45
CA ASP A 292 -20.80 -7.70 3.52
C ASP A 292 -19.89 -8.77 2.87
N THR A 293 -20.45 -9.65 2.03
CA THR A 293 -19.72 -10.68 1.28
C THR A 293 -19.82 -10.43 -0.23
N GLY A 294 -18.69 -10.07 -0.85
CA GLY A 294 -18.65 -9.78 -2.29
C GLY A 294 -17.29 -10.08 -2.91
N GLY A 295 -16.85 -9.19 -3.81
CA GLY A 295 -15.60 -9.38 -4.58
C GLY A 295 -14.34 -9.54 -3.72
N GLN A 296 -14.33 -9.05 -2.47
CA GLN A 296 -13.21 -9.21 -1.55
C GLN A 296 -12.93 -10.70 -1.23
N VAL A 297 -13.96 -11.52 -1.02
CA VAL A 297 -13.75 -12.96 -0.72
C VAL A 297 -13.10 -13.66 -1.90
N VAL A 298 -13.61 -13.41 -3.10
CA VAL A 298 -13.04 -13.97 -4.34
C VAL A 298 -11.61 -13.50 -4.52
N TYR A 299 -11.36 -12.19 -4.35
CA TYR A 299 -10.03 -11.59 -4.47
C TYR A 299 -9.02 -12.23 -3.52
N VAL A 300 -9.35 -12.37 -2.23
CA VAL A 300 -8.44 -12.94 -1.23
C VAL A 300 -8.22 -14.44 -1.44
N LEU A 301 -9.23 -15.20 -1.86
CA LEU A 301 -9.08 -16.63 -2.20
C LEU A 301 -8.15 -16.83 -3.40
N ASP A 302 -8.33 -16.05 -4.46
CA ASP A 302 -7.47 -16.14 -5.65
C ASP A 302 -6.05 -15.63 -5.36
N GLN A 303 -5.92 -14.60 -4.53
CA GLN A 303 -4.63 -14.10 -4.05
C GLN A 303 -3.89 -15.18 -3.25
N ALA A 304 -4.56 -15.90 -2.34
CA ALA A 304 -3.93 -16.96 -1.56
C ALA A 304 -3.39 -18.09 -2.46
N LYS A 305 -4.17 -18.51 -3.46
CA LYS A 305 -3.75 -19.52 -4.44
C LYS A 305 -2.53 -19.06 -5.23
N SER A 306 -2.57 -17.83 -5.75
CA SER A 306 -1.46 -17.28 -6.54
C SER A 306 -0.19 -17.11 -5.70
N LEU A 307 -0.32 -16.66 -4.45
CA LEU A 307 0.81 -16.47 -3.54
C LEU A 307 1.44 -17.81 -3.17
N GLU A 308 0.65 -18.81 -2.79
CA GLU A 308 1.18 -20.14 -2.48
C GLU A 308 1.98 -20.71 -3.64
N LYS A 309 1.40 -20.71 -4.85
CA LYS A 309 2.06 -21.23 -6.04
C LYS A 309 3.39 -20.51 -6.30
N GLN A 310 3.40 -19.17 -6.22
CA GLN A 310 4.62 -18.39 -6.42
C GLN A 310 5.67 -18.69 -5.34
N LEU A 311 5.25 -18.85 -4.08
CA LEU A 311 6.17 -19.22 -2.99
C LEU A 311 6.78 -20.60 -3.23
N GLN A 312 5.99 -21.59 -3.63
CA GLN A 312 6.48 -22.93 -3.94
C GLN A 312 7.51 -22.90 -5.07
N GLU A 313 7.23 -22.17 -6.16
CA GLU A 313 8.15 -21.99 -7.28
C GLU A 313 9.45 -21.31 -6.83
N ASN A 314 9.36 -20.23 -6.04
CA ASN A 314 10.53 -19.50 -5.55
C ASN A 314 11.41 -20.37 -4.63
N LEU A 315 10.80 -21.12 -3.70
CA LEU A 315 11.52 -22.01 -2.79
C LEU A 315 12.17 -23.17 -3.52
N THR A 316 11.46 -23.74 -4.50
CA THR A 316 12.00 -24.78 -5.38
C THR A 316 13.21 -24.26 -6.15
N LEU A 317 13.13 -23.05 -6.72
CA LEU A 317 14.25 -22.44 -7.44
C LEU A 317 15.43 -22.06 -6.53
N ALA A 318 15.16 -21.73 -5.26
CA ALA A 318 16.17 -21.43 -4.25
C ALA A 318 16.88 -22.68 -3.70
N GLY A 319 16.43 -23.89 -4.06
CA GLY A 319 16.99 -25.15 -3.55
C GLY A 319 16.56 -25.46 -2.13
N LEU A 320 15.40 -24.95 -1.71
CA LEU A 320 14.86 -25.11 -0.36
C LEU A 320 13.72 -26.12 -0.36
N ASN A 321 13.87 -27.20 0.42
CA ASN A 321 12.80 -28.16 0.67
C ASN A 321 11.94 -27.71 1.87
N ILE A 322 11.29 -26.56 1.71
CA ILE A 322 10.41 -25.94 2.71
C ILE A 322 9.01 -25.87 2.13
N GLN A 323 8.01 -26.29 2.90
CA GLN A 323 6.61 -26.12 2.51
C GLN A 323 6.12 -24.73 2.96
N PRO A 324 5.81 -23.80 2.04
CA PRO A 324 5.25 -22.51 2.42
C PRO A 324 3.83 -22.70 2.97
N LYS A 325 3.35 -21.76 3.78
CA LYS A 325 1.98 -21.77 4.31
C LYS A 325 1.33 -20.40 4.12
N VAL A 326 0.13 -20.39 3.59
CA VAL A 326 -0.69 -19.17 3.45
C VAL A 326 -1.94 -19.34 4.31
N ILE A 327 -2.20 -18.39 5.20
CA ILE A 327 -3.41 -18.41 6.03
C ILE A 327 -4.25 -17.19 5.73
N ILE A 328 -5.51 -17.40 5.36
CA ILE A 328 -6.54 -16.37 5.35
C ILE A 328 -7.15 -16.33 6.75
N LEU A 329 -6.87 -15.28 7.50
CA LEU A 329 -7.42 -15.05 8.82
C LEU A 329 -8.77 -14.33 8.70
N THR A 330 -9.81 -14.91 9.27
CA THR A 330 -11.17 -14.34 9.27
C THR A 330 -11.94 -14.68 10.55
N ARG A 331 -13.15 -14.14 10.70
CA ARG A 331 -13.98 -14.38 11.87
C ARG A 331 -14.65 -15.76 11.81
N LEU A 332 -14.68 -16.45 12.94
CA LEU A 332 -15.52 -17.63 13.15
C LEU A 332 -16.94 -17.17 13.52
N ILE A 333 -17.93 -17.65 12.78
CA ILE A 333 -19.35 -17.37 13.01
C ILE A 333 -20.05 -18.68 13.39
N PRO A 334 -20.31 -18.93 14.69
CA PRO A 334 -20.95 -20.15 15.15
C PRO A 334 -22.31 -20.41 14.49
N ASN A 335 -23.18 -19.40 14.43
CA ASN A 335 -24.46 -19.47 13.73
C ASN A 335 -24.22 -19.23 12.24
N ASN A 336 -23.76 -20.28 11.57
CA ASN A 336 -23.22 -20.26 10.22
C ASN A 336 -24.26 -20.16 9.09
N ASP A 337 -25.56 -20.27 9.39
CA ASP A 337 -26.67 -20.22 8.42
C ASP A 337 -26.45 -21.09 7.17
N GLY A 338 -26.02 -22.34 7.39
CA GLY A 338 -25.77 -23.34 6.34
C GLY A 338 -24.44 -23.21 5.61
N THR A 339 -23.56 -22.27 6.01
CA THR A 339 -22.20 -22.12 5.47
C THR A 339 -21.18 -22.93 6.28
N ARG A 340 -19.89 -22.84 5.93
CA ARG A 340 -18.78 -23.43 6.72
C ARG A 340 -18.08 -22.40 7.62
N CYS A 341 -18.69 -21.24 7.85
CA CYS A 341 -18.08 -20.15 8.64
C CYS A 341 -17.89 -20.47 10.13
N ASN A 342 -18.47 -21.56 10.64
CA ASN A 342 -18.22 -22.09 11.98
C ASN A 342 -17.03 -23.04 12.07
N GLU A 343 -16.44 -23.45 10.93
CA GLU A 343 -15.30 -24.35 10.91
C GLU A 343 -14.00 -23.56 11.13
N ARG A 344 -13.28 -23.86 12.21
CA ARG A 344 -12.01 -23.19 12.57
C ARG A 344 -10.99 -23.23 11.44
N LEU A 345 -10.84 -24.37 10.77
CA LEU A 345 -9.90 -24.54 9.66
C LEU A 345 -10.62 -25.10 8.43
N GLU A 346 -10.44 -24.44 7.30
CA GLU A 346 -10.94 -24.90 6.00
C GLU A 346 -9.82 -24.81 4.97
N LYS A 347 -9.52 -25.92 4.29
CA LYS A 347 -8.50 -25.93 3.24
C LYS A 347 -8.98 -25.15 2.02
N VAL A 348 -8.13 -24.28 1.46
CA VAL A 348 -8.43 -23.58 0.21
C VAL A 348 -8.32 -24.58 -0.96
N ASN A 349 -9.36 -24.66 -1.78
CA ASN A 349 -9.44 -25.60 -2.89
C ASN A 349 -8.36 -25.31 -3.95
N GLY A 350 -7.69 -26.36 -4.42
CA GLY A 350 -6.63 -26.24 -5.43
C GLY A 350 -5.30 -25.74 -4.90
N THR A 351 -5.07 -25.83 -3.59
CA THR A 351 -3.81 -25.44 -2.92
C THR A 351 -3.23 -26.61 -2.12
N GLU A 352 -1.92 -26.60 -1.87
CA GLU A 352 -1.27 -27.65 -1.08
C GLU A 352 -1.37 -27.38 0.43
N ASN A 353 -1.15 -26.14 0.84
CA ASN A 353 -1.01 -25.65 2.20
C ASN A 353 -1.52 -24.20 2.39
N ALA A 354 -2.57 -23.80 1.65
CA ALA A 354 -3.34 -22.60 1.95
C ALA A 354 -4.62 -22.93 2.71
N TRP A 355 -4.90 -22.16 3.76
CA TRP A 355 -5.97 -22.44 4.72
C TRP A 355 -6.73 -21.18 5.10
N ILE A 356 -8.03 -21.30 5.31
CA ILE A 356 -8.84 -20.31 6.02
C ILE A 356 -8.78 -20.67 7.50
N LEU A 357 -8.29 -19.75 8.33
CA LEU A 357 -8.30 -19.84 9.78
C LEU A 357 -9.35 -18.89 10.33
N ARG A 358 -10.30 -19.44 11.08
CA ARG A 358 -11.40 -18.71 11.69
C ARG A 358 -11.21 -18.63 13.19
N VAL A 359 -11.20 -17.41 13.71
CA VAL A 359 -11.09 -17.12 15.14
C VAL A 359 -12.38 -16.43 15.60
N PRO A 360 -13.02 -16.85 16.70
CA PRO A 360 -14.24 -16.19 17.15
C PRO A 360 -13.93 -14.81 17.73
N PHE A 361 -14.91 -13.91 17.69
CA PHE A 361 -14.88 -12.76 18.59
C PHE A 361 -15.13 -13.24 20.02
N ARG A 362 -14.42 -12.65 20.99
CA ARG A 362 -14.62 -12.98 22.40
C ARG A 362 -16.08 -12.75 22.79
N GLU A 363 -16.61 -13.69 23.57
CA GLU A 363 -17.99 -13.65 24.03
C GLU A 363 -18.16 -12.56 25.10
N PHE A 364 -18.62 -11.38 24.67
CA PHE A 364 -19.19 -10.38 25.59
C PHE A 364 -20.72 -10.49 25.66
N ASN A 365 -21.36 -10.81 24.53
CA ASN A 365 -22.79 -11.12 24.42
C ASN A 365 -22.99 -12.19 23.34
N PRO A 366 -23.23 -13.46 23.71
CA PRO A 366 -23.38 -14.57 22.78
C PRO A 366 -24.43 -14.34 21.69
N LYS A 367 -25.53 -13.63 22.00
CA LYS A 367 -26.60 -13.31 21.03
C LYS A 367 -26.16 -12.36 19.91
N VAL A 368 -24.98 -11.77 20.03
CA VAL A 368 -24.39 -10.88 19.02
C VAL A 368 -23.15 -11.52 18.42
N THR A 369 -22.26 -12.07 19.26
CA THR A 369 -20.98 -12.60 18.81
C THR A 369 -21.08 -13.97 18.13
N GLN A 370 -22.17 -14.72 18.35
CA GLN A 370 -22.42 -15.99 17.66
C GLN A 370 -23.03 -15.80 16.27
N ASP A 371 -23.63 -14.64 16.01
CA ASP A 371 -24.27 -14.28 14.74
C ASP A 371 -23.39 -13.35 13.89
N TRP A 372 -23.78 -13.15 12.64
CA TRP A 372 -23.15 -12.16 11.77
C TRP A 372 -23.31 -10.74 12.35
N ILE A 373 -22.25 -9.94 12.24
CA ILE A 373 -22.24 -8.53 12.62
C ILE A 373 -21.81 -7.73 11.40
N SER A 374 -22.47 -6.61 11.14
CA SER A 374 -22.10 -5.74 10.03
C SER A 374 -20.68 -5.21 10.20
N ARG A 375 -19.94 -5.07 9.10
CA ARG A 375 -18.60 -4.46 9.07
C ARG A 375 -18.54 -3.06 9.68
N PHE A 376 -19.68 -2.37 9.80
CA PHE A 376 -19.76 -1.05 10.44
C PHE A 376 -19.79 -1.11 11.98
N GLU A 377 -20.02 -2.29 12.56
CA GLU A 377 -20.27 -2.48 13.99
C GLU A 377 -19.23 -3.39 14.67
N ILE A 378 -18.30 -3.98 13.91
CA ILE A 378 -17.30 -4.93 14.44
C ILE A 378 -16.16 -4.27 15.23
N TRP A 379 -16.00 -2.96 15.16
CA TRP A 379 -14.85 -2.21 15.73
C TRP A 379 -14.53 -2.54 17.19
N PRO A 380 -15.50 -2.68 18.12
CA PRO A 380 -15.21 -2.98 19.52
C PRO A 380 -14.56 -4.35 19.76
N TYR A 381 -14.60 -5.25 18.77
CA TYR A 381 -14.10 -6.62 18.91
C TYR A 381 -12.68 -6.80 18.37
N LEU A 382 -12.19 -5.89 17.53
CA LEU A 382 -10.98 -6.09 16.73
C LEU A 382 -9.70 -6.21 17.57
N GLU A 383 -9.55 -5.42 18.65
CA GLU A 383 -8.37 -5.51 19.51
C GLU A 383 -8.26 -6.89 20.17
N THR A 384 -9.35 -7.36 20.79
CA THR A 384 -9.36 -8.70 21.40
C THR A 384 -9.21 -9.82 20.38
N TYR A 385 -9.78 -9.63 19.19
CA TYR A 385 -9.64 -10.55 18.08
C TYR A 385 -8.19 -10.66 17.61
N ALA A 386 -7.46 -9.54 17.49
CA ALA A 386 -6.05 -9.55 17.11
C ALA A 386 -5.19 -10.34 18.12
N ILE A 387 -5.44 -10.15 19.42
CA ILE A 387 -4.74 -10.88 20.49
C ILE A 387 -5.01 -12.39 20.42
N ASP A 388 -6.24 -12.81 20.15
CA ASP A 388 -6.58 -14.22 20.06
C ASP A 388 -6.09 -14.84 18.75
N ALA A 389 -6.20 -14.10 17.65
CA ALA A 389 -5.72 -14.52 16.35
C ALA A 389 -4.20 -14.69 16.30
N GLU A 390 -3.43 -13.85 17.02
CA GLU A 390 -1.99 -14.02 17.16
C GLU A 390 -1.64 -15.43 17.67
N LYS A 391 -2.30 -15.88 18.75
CA LYS A 391 -2.05 -17.20 19.35
C LYS A 391 -2.37 -18.33 18.37
N GLU A 392 -3.52 -18.24 17.71
CA GLU A 392 -3.96 -19.24 16.74
C GLU A 392 -3.03 -19.29 15.52
N LEU A 393 -2.63 -18.14 14.98
CA LEU A 393 -1.67 -18.05 13.88
C LEU A 393 -0.30 -18.61 14.24
N LEU A 394 0.24 -18.27 15.42
CA LEU A 394 1.51 -18.81 15.89
C LEU A 394 1.47 -20.33 16.02
N GLY A 395 0.34 -20.88 16.50
CA GLY A 395 0.12 -22.32 16.56
C GLY A 395 0.06 -22.96 15.17
N GLU A 396 -0.63 -22.33 14.22
CA GLU A 396 -0.73 -22.86 12.86
C GLU A 396 0.58 -22.78 12.07
N PHE A 397 1.36 -21.72 12.26
CA PHE A 397 2.64 -21.54 11.56
C PHE A 397 3.82 -22.20 12.26
N GLN A 398 3.69 -22.56 13.53
CA GLN A 398 4.82 -22.96 14.38
C GLN A 398 5.94 -21.90 14.35
N GLY A 399 5.54 -20.63 14.42
CA GLY A 399 6.41 -19.46 14.33
C GLY A 399 5.70 -18.23 13.80
N ARG A 400 6.44 -17.13 13.60
CA ARG A 400 5.89 -15.83 13.17
C ARG A 400 5.62 -15.78 11.67
N PRO A 401 4.57 -15.11 11.17
CA PRO A 401 4.45 -14.88 9.73
C PRO A 401 5.58 -13.96 9.23
N ASP A 402 5.97 -14.14 7.97
CA ASP A 402 6.99 -13.32 7.31
C ASP A 402 6.36 -12.13 6.56
N LEU A 403 5.06 -12.23 6.23
CA LEU A 403 4.26 -11.17 5.63
C LEU A 403 2.82 -11.20 6.18
N ILE A 404 2.29 -10.03 6.51
CA ILE A 404 0.89 -9.82 6.89
C ILE A 404 0.28 -8.82 5.89
N VAL A 405 -0.85 -9.17 5.31
CA VAL A 405 -1.58 -8.32 4.36
C VAL A 405 -3.00 -8.09 4.90
N GLY A 406 -3.28 -6.87 5.30
CA GLY A 406 -4.62 -6.44 5.67
C GLY A 406 -5.51 -6.25 4.44
N ASN A 407 -6.78 -6.66 4.55
CA ASN A 407 -7.80 -6.40 3.54
C ASN A 407 -8.94 -5.62 4.17
N TYR A 408 -9.32 -4.52 3.52
CA TYR A 408 -10.30 -3.55 4.03
C TYR A 408 -9.88 -2.88 5.34
N SER A 409 -10.71 -2.00 5.86
CA SER A 409 -10.39 -1.18 7.04
C SER A 409 -10.18 -2.00 8.32
N ASP A 410 -10.95 -3.06 8.51
CA ASP A 410 -10.90 -3.94 9.68
C ASP A 410 -9.77 -4.97 9.62
N GLY A 411 -9.34 -5.39 8.43
CA GLY A 411 -8.15 -6.23 8.27
C GLY A 411 -6.85 -5.43 8.24
N ASN A 412 -6.89 -4.15 7.87
CA ASN A 412 -5.74 -3.23 7.91
C ASN A 412 -5.45 -2.73 9.32
N LEU A 413 -6.50 -2.54 10.12
CA LEU A 413 -6.39 -2.24 11.55
C LEU A 413 -5.97 -3.48 12.32
#